data_AF-A0A2N9NGI3-F1
#
_entry.id   AF-A0A2N9NGI3-F1
#
_cell.length_a   1.000
_cell.length_b   1.000
_cell.length_c   1.000
_cell.angle_alpha   90.00
_cell.angle_beta   90.00
_cell.angle_gamma   90.00
#
_symmetry.space_group_name_H-M   'P 1'
#
loop_
_entity.id
_entity.type
_entity.pdbx_description
1 polymer ?
#
loop_
_entity_poly.entity_id
_entity_poly.type
_entity_poly.pdbx_seq_one_letter_code
_entity_poly.pdbx_strand_id
1 'polypeptide(L)' 'MLVVFIAVVFIILGVIALVMAFRAPPEKHELAVALEHRGFWSLGIGAAIAVAFWLFRRFKD' A
#
# COMPACT_ATOMS: atom_id res chain seq x y z
N MET A 1 -3.39 -11.11 15.88
CA MET A 1 -4.47 -10.46 15.11
C MET A 1 -4.16 -9.01 14.75
N LEU A 2 -3.66 -8.20 15.68
CA LEU A 2 -3.40 -6.76 15.47
C LEU A 2 -2.43 -6.44 14.31
N VAL A 3 -1.38 -7.25 14.11
CA VAL A 3 -0.42 -7.08 13.00
C VAL A 3 -1.06 -7.31 11.63
N VAL A 4 -1.91 -8.34 11.51
CA VAL A 4 -2.63 -8.65 10.26
C VAL A 4 -3.61 -7.53 9.94
N PHE A 5 -4.32 -7.01 10.95
CA PHE A 5 -5.24 -5.90 10.79
C PHE A 5 -4.54 -4.64 10.26
N ILE A 6 -3.39 -4.27 10.84
CA ILE A 6 -2.59 -3.12 10.37
C ILE A 6 -2.11 -3.33 8.93
N ALA A 7 -1.62 -4.53 8.59
CA ALA A 7 -1.17 -4.84 7.23
C ALA A 7 -2.29 -4.67 6.20
N VAL A 8 -3.49 -5.18 6.50
CA VAL A 8 -4.66 -5.05 5.61
C VAL A 8 -5.05 -3.59 5.42
N VAL A 9 -5.05 -2.77 6.47
CA VAL A 9 -5.36 -1.34 6.38
C VAL A 9 -4.37 -0.60 5.48
N PHE A 10 -3.06 -0.86 5.62
CA PHE A 10 -2.03 -0.25 4.77
C PHE A 10 -2.17 -0.66 3.30
N ILE A 11 -2.49 -1.93 3.02
CA ILE A 11 -2.73 -2.42 1.66
C ILE A 11 -3.96 -1.72 1.05
N ILE A 12 -5.08 -1.63 1.78
CA ILE A 12 -6.30 -0.97 1.29
C ILE A 12 -6.05 0.51 0.98
N LEU A 13 -5.38 1.24 1.88
CA LEU A 13 -5.06 2.65 1.68
C LEU A 13 -4.16 2.86 0.46
N GLY A 14 -3.17 1.99 0.25
CA GLY A 14 -2.30 2.06 -0.91
C GLY A 14 -3.02 1.77 -2.24
N VAL A 15 -3.96 0.81 -2.28
CA VAL A 15 -4.81 0.56 -3.47
C VAL A 15 -5.68 1.79 -3.78
N ILE A 16 -6.33 2.38 -2.76
CA ILE A 16 -7.17 3.57 -2.95
C ILE A 16 -6.36 4.73 -3.52
N ALA A 17 -5.14 4.96 -3.02
CA ALA A 17 -4.25 6.01 -3.51
C ALA A 17 -3.86 5.81 -4.98
N LEU A 18 -3.54 4.58 -5.40
CA LEU A 18 -3.24 4.29 -6.81
C LEU A 18 -4.45 4.47 -7.73
N VAL A 19 -5.64 4.05 -7.30
CA VAL A 19 -6.87 4.22 -8.10
C VAL A 19 -7.21 5.70 -8.29
N MET A 20 -7.03 6.51 -7.25
CA MET A 20 -7.23 7.96 -7.33
C MET A 20 -6.20 8.64 -8.23
N ALA A 21 -4.94 8.18 -8.21
CA ALA A 21 -3.91 8.67 -9.11
C ALA A 21 -4.22 8.36 -10.58
N PHE A 22 -4.67 7.13 -10.88
CA PHE A 22 -5.09 6.73 -12.23
C PHE A 22 -6.31 7.50 -12.75
N ARG A 23 -7.22 7.91 -11.87
CA ARG A 23 -8.42 8.69 -12.24
C ARG A 23 -8.17 10.20 -12.29
N ALA A 24 -6.99 10.68 -11.94
CA ALA A 24 -6.74 12.10 -11.85
C ALA A 24 -6.80 12.79 -13.23
N PRO A 25 -7.51 13.93 -13.35
CA PRO A 25 -7.61 14.67 -14.61
C PRO A 25 -6.24 15.20 -15.07
N PRO A 26 -6.02 15.32 -16.39
CA PRO A 26 -4.72 15.68 -16.97
C PRO A 26 -4.21 17.06 -16.55
N GLU A 27 -5.11 17.97 -16.16
CA GLU A 27 -4.77 19.29 -15.59
C GLU A 27 -4.01 19.18 -14.26
N LYS A 28 -4.06 18.03 -13.58
CA LYS A 28 -3.40 17.76 -12.30
C LYS A 28 -2.37 16.64 -12.40
N HIS A 29 -1.77 16.46 -13.56
CA HIS A 29 -0.82 15.38 -13.84
C HIS A 29 0.33 15.32 -12.82
N GLU A 30 0.92 16.46 -12.43
CA GLU A 30 2.00 16.49 -11.43
C GLU A 30 1.55 15.99 -10.04
N LEU A 31 0.33 16.36 -9.63
CA LEU A 31 -0.27 15.88 -8.38
C LEU A 31 -0.62 14.40 -8.45
N ALA A 32 -1.05 13.92 -9.61
CA ALA A 32 -1.34 12.51 -9.86
C ALA A 32 -0.08 11.65 -9.72
N VAL A 33 1.03 12.08 -10.31
CA VAL A 33 2.33 11.39 -10.23
C VAL A 33 2.84 11.36 -8.78
N ALA A 34 2.72 12.48 -8.04
CA ALA A 34 3.09 12.51 -6.63
C ALA A 34 2.23 11.56 -5.76
N LEU A 35 0.94 11.46 -6.07
CA LEU A 35 0.00 10.56 -5.39
C LEU A 35 0.28 9.09 -5.75
N GLU A 36 0.61 8.80 -7.01
CA GLU A 36 0.99 7.47 -7.49
C GLU A 36 2.26 6.99 -6.78
N HIS A 37 3.30 7.82 -6.73
CA HIS A 37 4.56 7.47 -6.08
C HIS A 37 4.36 7.17 -4.59
N ARG A 38 3.57 7.99 -3.88
CA ARG A 38 3.23 7.77 -2.46
C ARG A 38 2.32 6.55 -2.24
N GLY A 39 1.38 6.32 -3.16
CA GLY A 39 0.51 5.14 -3.15
C GLY A 39 1.29 3.85 -3.36
N PHE A 40 2.26 3.87 -4.28
CA PHE A 40 3.15 2.74 -4.55
C PHE A 40 4.05 2.43 -3.36
N TRP A 41 4.61 3.46 -2.70
CA TRP A 41 5.35 3.30 -1.44
C TRP A 41 4.47 2.73 -0.32
N SER A 42 3.23 3.19 -0.19
CA SER A 42 2.30 2.67 0.83
C SER A 42 1.93 1.20 0.58
N LEU A 43 1.73 0.81 -0.68
CA LEU A 43 1.53 -0.58 -1.08
C LEU A 43 2.78 -1.43 -0.82
N GLY A 44 3.96 -0.92 -1.17
CA GLY A 44 5.23 -1.58 -0.92
C GLY A 44 5.47 -1.84 0.58
N ILE A 45 5.19 -0.86 1.43
CA ILE A 45 5.28 -0.99 2.89
C ILE A 45 4.25 -2.01 3.41
N GLY A 46 2.99 -1.92 2.96
CA GLY A 46 1.95 -2.88 3.34
C GLY A 46 2.29 -4.32 2.95
N ALA A 47 2.81 -4.52 1.73
CA ALA A 47 3.27 -5.82 1.24
C ALA A 47 4.49 -6.33 2.02
N ALA A 48 5.48 -5.47 2.30
CA ALA A 48 6.66 -5.84 3.08
C ALA A 48 6.29 -6.28 4.51
N ILE A 49 5.36 -5.57 5.17
CA ILE A 49 4.85 -5.95 6.49
C ILE A 49 4.12 -7.30 6.43
N ALA A 50 3.27 -7.50 5.42
CA ALA A 50 2.55 -8.76 5.24
C ALA A 50 3.50 -9.95 5.00
N VAL A 51 4.52 -9.77 4.15
CA VAL A 51 5.55 -10.79 3.88
C VAL A 51 6.40 -11.07 5.12
N ALA A 52 6.86 -10.03 5.82
CA ALA A 52 7.65 -10.19 7.04
C ALA A 52 6.86 -10.93 8.13
N PHE A 53 5.58 -10.60 8.33
CA PHE A 53 4.70 -11.31 9.26
C PHE A 53 4.47 -12.76 8.85
N TRP A 54 4.23 -13.02 7.55
CA TRP A 54 4.06 -14.37 7.02
C TRP A 54 5.32 -15.22 7.25
N LEU A 55 6.50 -14.67 6.95
CA LEU A 55 7.78 -15.33 7.17
C LEU A 55 7.99 -15.66 8.67
N PHE A 56 7.73 -14.69 9.55
CA PHE A 56 7.88 -14.86 11.00
C PHE A 56 6.94 -15.92 11.56
N ARG A 57 5.71 -15.99 11.04
CA ARG A 57 4.75 -17.06 11.40
C ARG A 57 5.23 -18.42 10.87
N ARG A 58 5.71 -18.47 9.63
CA ARG A 58 6.17 -19.71 8.99
C ARG A 58 7.38 -20.34 9.67
N PHE A 59 8.25 -19.56 10.29
CA PHE A 59 9.38 -20.06 11.07
C PHE A 59 9.01 -20.44 12.51
N LYS A 60 7.86 -19.98 13.02
CA LYS A 60 7.36 -20.32 14.35
C LYS A 60 6.39 -21.50 14.37
N ASP A 61 5.70 -21.75 13.25
CA ASP A 61 4.91 -22.96 12.95
C ASP A 61 5.80 -24.08 12.40
#